data_AF-A0A1E3X925-F1
#
_entry.id   AF-A0A1E3X925-F1
#
_cell.length_a   1.000
_cell.length_b   1.000
_cell.length_c   1.000
_cell.angle_alpha   90.00
_cell.angle_beta   90.00
_cell.angle_gamma   90.00
#
_symmetry.space_group_name_H-M   'P 1'
#
loop_
_entity.id
_entity.type
_entity.pdbx_description
1 polymer ?
#
loop_
_entity_poly.entity_id
_entity_poly.type
_entity_poly.pdbx_seq_one_letter_code
_entity_poly.pdbx_strand_id
1 'polypeptide(L)' 'MKMLIAGQEHFLENIRNILEKYSLKLQNYKFEKDIQRNEIMYDINVKYRDDEMLVLASNDMTKTIKDIKRLGWE' A
#
# COMPACT_ATOMS: atom_id res chain seq x y z
N MET A 1 1.80 -7.25 -2.24
CA MET A 1 0.62 -6.45 -1.83
C MET A 1 0.32 -5.47 -2.95
N LYS A 2 -0.90 -5.49 -3.49
CA LYS A 2 -1.32 -4.56 -4.54
C LYS A 2 -2.40 -3.61 -4.01
N MET A 3 -2.26 -2.33 -4.28
CA MET A 3 -3.18 -1.27 -3.85
C MET A 3 -3.55 -0.38 -5.02
N LEU A 4 -4.84 -0.11 -5.20
CA LEU A 4 -5.34 0.90 -6.13
C LEU A 4 -5.88 2.06 -5.32
N ILE A 5 -5.26 3.23 -5.45
CA ILE A 5 -5.61 4.44 -4.70
C ILE A 5 -6.09 5.49 -5.69
N ALA A 6 -7.25 6.10 -5.45
CA ALA A 6 -7.69 7.26 -6.20
C ALA A 6 -7.07 8.54 -5.63
N GLY A 7 -6.72 9.48 -6.50
CA GLY A 7 -6.18 10.78 -6.08
C GLY A 7 -4.89 11.17 -6.79
N GLN A 8 -4.52 12.44 -6.60
CA GLN A 8 -3.32 13.02 -7.22
C GLN A 8 -2.07 12.93 -6.33
N GLU A 9 -2.25 12.74 -5.01
CA GLU A 9 -1.15 12.66 -4.05
C GLU A 9 -0.42 11.31 -4.09
N HIS A 10 0.88 11.35 -3.85
CA HIS A 10 1.71 10.16 -3.72
C HIS A 10 1.69 9.66 -2.27
N PHE A 11 1.06 8.51 -2.04
CA PHE A 11 0.90 7.92 -0.70
C PHE A 11 2.10 7.07 -0.24
N LEU A 12 3.23 7.14 -0.95
CA LEU A 12 4.40 6.28 -0.68
C LEU A 12 4.94 6.46 0.74
N GLU A 13 4.93 7.69 1.25
CA GLU A 13 5.40 7.98 2.61
C GLU A 13 4.47 7.36 3.66
N ASN A 14 3.15 7.52 3.53
CA ASN A 14 2.17 6.87 4.40
C ASN A 14 2.33 5.36 4.39
N ILE A 15 2.49 4.78 3.19
CA ILE A 15 2.70 3.34 3.03
C ILE A 15 3.97 2.90 3.76
N ARG A 16 5.10 3.60 3.57
CA ARG A 16 6.37 3.26 4.25
C ARG A 16 6.25 3.34 5.76
N ASN A 17 5.64 4.40 6.28
CA ASN A 17 5.46 4.58 7.72
C ASN A 17 4.64 3.44 8.34
N ILE A 18 3.59 2.97 7.65
CA ILE A 18 2.78 1.85 8.10
C ILE A 18 3.57 0.54 8.03
N LEU A 19 4.32 0.29 6.95
CA LEU A 19 5.17 -0.90 6.84
C LEU A 19 6.18 -0.97 7.99
N GLU A 20 6.85 0.14 8.30
CA GLU A 20 7.80 0.20 9.42
C GLU A 20 7.13 -0.03 10.77
N LYS A 21 5.95 0.58 11.01
CA LYS A 21 5.16 0.39 12.23
C LYS A 21 4.87 -1.08 12.53
N TYR A 22 4.61 -1.89 11.50
CA TYR A 22 4.30 -3.32 11.63
C TYR A 22 5.50 -4.22 11.29
N SER A 23 6.72 -3.68 11.29
CA SER A 23 7.96 -4.45 11.02
C SER A 23 7.95 -5.19 9.67
N LEU A 24 7.21 -4.71 8.67
CA LEU A 24 7.27 -5.18 7.29
C LEU A 24 8.42 -4.49 6.57
N LYS A 25 9.35 -5.27 6.06
CA LYS A 25 10.49 -4.73 5.32
C LYS A 25 10.14 -4.59 3.85
N LEU A 26 10.03 -3.35 3.37
CA LEU A 26 9.91 -3.06 1.94
C LEU A 26 11.13 -3.61 1.19
N GLN A 27 10.89 -4.50 0.22
CA GLN A 27 11.95 -5.02 -0.66
C GLN A 27 12.04 -4.23 -1.95
N ASN A 28 10.90 -4.04 -2.61
CA ASN A 28 10.76 -3.21 -3.79
C ASN A 28 9.32 -2.73 -3.93
N TYR A 29 9.12 -1.72 -4.78
CA TYR A 29 7.79 -1.29 -5.17
C TYR A 29 7.80 -0.82 -6.62
N LYS A 30 6.65 -0.91 -7.27
CA LYS A 30 6.33 -0.27 -8.55
C LYS A 30 5.05 0.53 -8.37
N PHE A 31 4.89 1.57 -9.15
CA PHE A 31 3.59 2.23 -9.26
C PHE A 31 3.31 2.65 -10.70
N GLU A 32 2.03 2.65 -11.03
CA GLU A 32 1.51 3.11 -12.32
C GLU A 32 0.41 4.13 -12.03
N LYS A 33 0.47 5.29 -12.70
CA LYS A 33 -0.53 6.35 -12.57
C LYS A 33 -1.40 6.39 -13.81
N ASP A 34 -2.69 6.14 -13.64
CA ASP A 34 -3.71 6.40 -14.65
C ASP A 34 -4.15 7.86 -14.52
N ILE A 35 -3.70 8.69 -15.47
CA ILE A 35 -4.02 10.13 -15.50
C ILE A 35 -5.50 10.36 -15.82
N GLN A 36 -6.11 9.52 -16.66
CA GLN A 36 -7.51 9.69 -17.07
C GLN A 36 -8.47 9.39 -15.92
N ARG A 37 -8.16 8.36 -15.14
CA ARG A 37 -8.98 7.92 -14.00
C ARG A 37 -8.57 8.57 -12.68
N ASN A 38 -7.44 9.28 -12.69
CA ASN A 38 -6.81 9.85 -11.51
C ASN A 38 -6.57 8.80 -10.42
N GLU A 39 -5.97 7.68 -10.82
CA GLU A 39 -5.71 6.53 -9.96
C GLU A 39 -4.22 6.18 -9.99
N ILE A 40 -3.71 5.69 -8.87
CA ILE A 40 -2.36 5.19 -8.74
C ILE A 40 -2.44 3.75 -8.24
N MET A 41 -1.92 2.82 -9.04
CA MET A 41 -1.75 1.43 -8.65
C MET A 41 -0.35 1.25 -8.08
N TYR A 42 -0.26 0.82 -6.83
CA TYR A 42 0.98 0.41 -6.18
C TYR A 42 1.08 -1.12 -6.15
N ASP A 43 2.22 -1.64 -6.58
CA ASP A 43 2.62 -3.04 -6.40
C ASP A 43 3.83 -3.08 -5.47
N ILE A 44 3.63 -3.63 -4.27
CA ILE A 44 4.58 -3.52 -3.17
C ILE A 44 4.97 -4.92 -2.72
N ASN A 45 6.26 -5.20 -2.84
CA ASN A 45 6.85 -6.41 -2.31
C ASN A 45 7.43 -6.14 -0.92
N VAL A 46 6.95 -6.90 0.06
CA VAL A 46 7.32 -6.77 1.46
C VAL A 46 7.77 -8.12 1.99
N LYS A 47 8.84 -8.11 2.78
CA LYS A 47 9.26 -9.24 3.57
C LYS A 47 8.69 -9.08 4.97
N TYR A 48 7.94 -10.08 5.41
CA TYR A 48 7.38 -10.17 6.76
C TYR A 48 7.74 -11.53 7.37
N ARG A 49 7.56 -11.64 8.68
CA ARG A 49 7.76 -12.89 9.43
C ARG A 49 6.44 -13.50 9.90
N ASP A 50 5.39 -12.70 9.91
CA ASP A 50 4.11 -13.02 10.51
C ASP A 50 2.99 -12.46 9.62
N ASP A 51 2.06 -13.34 9.23
CA ASP A 51 0.89 -13.01 8.43
C ASP A 51 -0.06 -12.05 9.18
N GLU A 52 -0.10 -12.11 10.51
CA GLU A 52 -0.93 -11.21 11.31
C GLU A 52 -0.49 -9.74 11.11
N MET A 53 0.83 -9.50 11.10
CA MET A 53 1.38 -8.15 10.88
C MET A 53 1.05 -7.63 9.49
N LEU A 54 1.03 -8.50 8.49
CA LEU A 54 0.64 -8.17 7.13
C LEU A 54 -0.83 -7.73 7.05
N VAL A 55 -1.72 -8.46 7.73
CA VAL A 55 -3.15 -8.12 7.83
C VAL A 55 -3.35 -6.80 8.59
N LEU A 56 -2.67 -6.62 9.73
CA LEU A 56 -2.76 -5.39 10.53
C LEU A 56 -2.29 -4.16 9.75
N ALA A 57 -1.17 -4.26 9.04
CA ALA A 57 -0.68 -3.18 8.19
C ALA A 57 -1.68 -2.81 7.09
N SER A 58 -2.32 -3.79 6.48
CA SER A 58 -3.31 -3.55 5.42
C SER A 58 -4.58 -2.88 5.93
N ASN A 59 -5.02 -3.28 7.12
CA ASN A 59 -6.13 -2.63 7.81
C ASN A 59 -5.78 -1.17 8.16
N ASP A 60 -4.55 -0.91 8.59
CA ASP A 60 -4.09 0.43 8.92
C ASP A 60 -3.92 1.30 7.66
N MET A 61 -3.45 0.73 6.54
CA MET A 61 -3.41 1.40 5.23
C MET A 61 -4.80 1.84 4.80
N THR A 62 -5.79 0.95 4.89
CA THR A 62 -7.19 1.24 4.52
C THR A 62 -7.78 2.37 5.38
N LYS A 63 -7.37 2.48 6.66
CA LYS A 63 -7.80 3.57 7.55
C LYS A 63 -7.10 4.89 7.28
N THR A 64 -5.81 4.84 6.95
CA THR A 64 -4.96 6.03 6.77
C THR A 64 -5.18 6.66 5.39
N ILE A 65 -5.31 5.84 4.36
CA ILE A 65 -5.48 6.26 2.97
C ILE A 65 -6.95 6.07 2.62
N LYS A 66 -7.73 7.13 2.80
CA LYS A 66 -9.20 7.12 2.64
C LYS A 66 -9.68 6.81 1.21
N ASP A 67 -8.80 6.94 0.22
CA ASP A 67 -9.11 6.77 -1.19
C ASP A 67 -8.63 5.43 -1.78
N ILE A 68 -8.34 4.42 -0.95
CA ILE A 68 -8.07 3.06 -1.44
C ILE A 68 -9.37 2.47 -2.03
N LYS A 69 -9.34 2.19 -3.33
CA LYS A 69 -10.43 1.51 -4.06
C LYS A 69 -10.31 -0.01 -4.07
N ARG A 70 -9.09 -0.54 -4.03
CA ARG A 70 -8.85 -2.00 -4.06
C ARG A 70 -7.54 -2.36 -3.37
N LEU A 71 -7.56 -3.43 -2.59
CA LEU A 71 -6.40 -4.09 -1.98
C LEU A 71 -6.42 -5.57 -2.36
N GLY A 72 -5.26 -6.13 -2.73
CA GLY A 72 -5.15 -7.52 -3.18
C GLY A 72 -3.83 -8.19 -2.80
N TRP A 73 -3.91 -9.50 -2.60
CA TRP A 73 -2.80 -10.41 -2.35
C TRP A 73 -2.68 -11.35 -3.55
N GLU A 74 -1.53 -11.35 -4.19
CA GLU A 74 -1.15 -12.33 -5.21
C GLU A 74 0.13 -13.01 -4.76
#